data_AF-A0A5R9EBA7-F1
#
_entry.id   AF-A0A5R9EBA7-F1
#
_cell.length_a   1.000
_cell.length_b   1.000
_cell.length_c   1.000
_cell.angle_alpha   90.00
_cell.angle_beta   90.00
_cell.angle_gamma   90.00
#
_symmetry.space_group_name_H-M   'P 1'
#
loop_
_entity.id
_entity.type
_entity.pdbx_description
1 polymer ?
#
loop_
_entity_poly.entity_id
_entity_poly.type
_entity_poly.pdbx_seq_one_letter_code
_entity_poly.pdbx_strand_id
1 'polypeptide(L)' 'MERKSGTGVALGISLGMAFGVPIGFAFDNLGLGIGLGMGLGVAIGAGVEARNARSSEGPSDGDAQSR' A
#
# COMPACT_ATOMS: atom_id res chain seq x y z
N MET A 1 -20.75 1.83 3.62
CA MET A 1 -19.41 1.31 3.98
C MET A 1 -18.40 2.13 3.20
N GLU A 2 -17.67 3.02 3.86
CA GLU A 2 -16.63 3.83 3.22
C GLU A 2 -15.51 2.89 2.73
N ARG A 3 -15.38 2.71 1.41
CA ARG A 3 -14.21 2.04 0.86
C ARG A 3 -13.03 2.99 1.01
N LYS A 4 -12.24 2.81 2.06
CA LYS A 4 -11.01 3.57 2.29
C LYS A 4 -9.93 3.07 1.33
N SER A 5 -10.06 3.43 0.04
CA SER A 5 -9.22 3.01 -1.10
C SER A 5 -7.79 3.60 -1.10
N GLY A 6 -7.25 3.92 0.06
CA GLY A 6 -5.86 4.38 0.22
C GLY A 6 -5.16 3.71 1.40
N THR A 7 -5.70 2.59 1.87
CA THR A 7 -5.18 1.93 3.08
C THR A 7 -3.94 1.09 2.78
N GLY A 8 -3.83 0.50 1.58
CA GLY A 8 -2.69 -0.34 1.20
C GLY A 8 -1.39 0.45 1.16
N VAL A 9 -1.38 1.60 0.47
CA VAL A 9 -0.18 2.46 0.40
C VAL A 9 0.18 3.06 1.76
N ALA A 10 -0.79 3.49 2.56
CA ALA A 10 -0.54 4.01 3.90
C ALA A 10 0.09 2.97 4.83
N LEU A 11 -0.41 1.72 4.80
CA LEU A 11 0.17 0.59 5.52
C LEU A 11 1.57 0.25 5.01
N GLY A 12 1.76 0.27 3.69
CA GLY A 12 3.06 0.04 3.07
C GLY A 12 4.12 1.05 3.52
N ILE A 13 3.81 2.34 3.48
CA ILE A 13 4.74 3.41 3.90
C ILE A 13 5.06 3.30 5.39
N SER A 14 4.06 3.05 6.25
CA SER A 14 4.29 2.92 7.69
C SER A 14 5.16 1.70 8.03
N LEU A 15 4.94 0.56 7.36
CA LEU A 15 5.80 -0.63 7.50
C LEU A 15 7.22 -0.36 6.97
N GLY A 16 7.31 0.28 5.80
CA GLY A 16 8.57 0.65 5.16
C GLY A 16 9.42 1.56 6.04
N MET A 17 8.81 2.56 6.69
CA MET A 17 9.51 3.44 7.63
C MET A 17 9.89 2.75 8.94
N ALA A 18 9.02 1.88 9.48
CA ALA A 18 9.29 1.13 10.70
C ALA A 18 10.56 0.27 10.60
N PHE A 19 10.86 -0.29 9.42
CA PHE A 19 12.10 -1.04 9.18
C PHE A 19 13.21 -0.22 8.54
N GLY A 20 12.88 0.71 7.64
CA GLY A 20 13.85 1.51 6.90
C GLY A 20 14.68 2.41 7.80
N VAL A 21 14.07 3.07 8.80
CA VAL A 21 14.79 3.98 9.70
C VAL A 21 15.81 3.23 10.58
N PRO A 22 15.47 2.13 11.29
CA PRO A 22 16.44 1.33 12.03
C PRO A 22 17.57 0.77 11.16
N ILE A 23 17.26 0.31 9.95
CA ILE A 23 18.26 -0.16 8.99
C ILE A 23 19.19 1.00 8.61
N GLY A 24 18.66 2.18 8.30
CA GLY A 24 19.46 3.37 8.01
C GLY A 24 20.40 3.75 9.15
N PHE A 25 19.93 3.67 10.39
CA PHE A 25 20.77 3.87 11.58
C PHE A 25 21.85 2.79 11.72
N ALA A 26 21.53 1.51 11.45
CA ALA A 26 22.50 0.42 11.54
C ALA A 26 23.65 0.53 10.52
N PHE A 27 23.40 1.19 9.39
CA PHE A 27 24.40 1.45 8.35
C PHE A 27 25.00 2.88 8.42
N ASP A 28 24.70 3.66 9.47
CA ASP A 28 25.06 5.09 9.58
C ASP A 28 24.68 5.90 8.33
N ASN A 29 23.63 5.47 7.62
CA ASN A 29 23.17 6.07 6.38
C ASN A 29 21.64 6.10 6.35
N LEU A 30 21.10 7.17 6.93
CA LEU A 30 19.66 7.44 6.95
C LEU A 30 19.08 7.62 5.55
N GLY A 31 19.86 8.13 4.58
CA GLY A 31 19.43 8.24 3.19
C GLY A 31 19.13 6.86 2.58
N LEU A 32 19.99 5.88 2.86
CA LEU A 32 19.79 4.48 2.47
C LEU A 32 18.55 3.89 3.14
N GLY A 33 18.41 4.09 4.46
CA GLY A 33 17.26 3.59 5.22
C GLY A 33 15.92 4.15 4.75
N ILE A 34 15.85 5.46 4.56
CA ILE A 34 14.63 6.14 4.07
C ILE A 34 14.35 5.74 2.63
N GLY A 35 15.35 5.73 1.74
CA GLY A 35 15.18 5.36 0.34
C GLY A 35 14.70 3.91 0.18
N LEU A 36 15.34 2.98 0.90
CA LEU A 36 14.98 1.57 0.91
C LEU A 36 13.58 1.37 1.54
N GLY A 37 13.32 2.00 2.69
CA GLY A 37 12.05 1.93 3.39
C GLY A 37 10.88 2.49 2.57
N MET A 38 11.04 3.66 1.94
CA MET A 38 10.04 4.23 1.04
C MET A 38 9.83 3.36 -0.20
N GLY A 39 10.90 2.92 -0.86
CA GLY A 39 10.80 2.10 -2.07
C GLY A 39 10.06 0.79 -1.82
N LEU A 40 10.46 0.04 -0.79
CA LEU A 40 9.79 -1.20 -0.39
C LEU A 40 8.38 -0.96 0.12
N GLY A 41 8.19 0.06 0.96
CA GLY A 41 6.89 0.38 1.55
C GLY A 41 5.85 0.73 0.48
N VAL A 42 6.21 1.58 -0.49
CA VAL A 42 5.33 1.94 -1.61
C VAL A 42 5.08 0.73 -2.50
N ALA A 43 6.10 -0.07 -2.84
CA ALA A 43 5.93 -1.25 -3.69
C ALA A 43 4.97 -2.28 -3.08
N ILE A 44 5.14 -2.59 -1.78
CA ILE A 44 4.27 -3.52 -1.05
C ILE A 44 2.86 -2.92 -0.92
N GLY A 45 2.77 -1.66 -0.51
CA GLY A 45 1.48 -0.99 -0.31
C GLY A 45 0.67 -0.87 -1.60
N ALA A 46 1.32 -0.53 -2.71
CA ALA A 46 0.71 -0.49 -4.04
C ALA A 46 0.32 -1.89 -4.53
N GLY A 47 1.13 -2.92 -4.26
CA GLY A 47 0.78 -4.31 -4.58
C GLY A 47 -0.44 -4.83 -3.82
N VAL A 48 -0.54 -4.51 -2.53
CA VAL A 48 -1.70 -4.84 -1.68
C VAL A 48 -2.94 -4.08 -2.13
N GLU A 49 -2.83 -2.78 -2.42
CA GLU A 49 -3.92 -1.97 -2.93
C GLU A 49 -4.40 -2.49 -4.30
N ALA A 50 -3.49 -2.85 -5.21
CA ALA A 50 -3.83 -3.43 -6.50
C ALA A 50 -4.52 -4.80 -6.38
N ARG A 51 -4.15 -5.61 -5.38
CA ARG A 51 -4.86 -6.87 -5.07
C ARG A 51 -6.26 -6.61 -4.53
N ASN A 52 -6.39 -5.64 -3.62
CA ASN A 52 -7.66 -5.30 -2.98
C ASN A 52 -8.65 -4.63 -3.95
N ALA A 53 -8.14 -3.82 -4.88
CA ALA A 53 -8.91 -3.25 -5.99
C ALA A 53 -9.56 -4.36 -6.84
N ARG A 54 -8.79 -5.38 -7.22
CA ARG A 54 -9.30 -6.56 -7.95
C ARG A 54 -10.33 -7.37 -7.16
N SER A 55 -10.21 -7.43 -5.84
CA SER A 55 -11.19 -8.13 -4.99
C SER A 55 -12.47 -7.31 -4.77
N SER A 56 -12.48 -6.03 -5.14
CA SER A 56 -13.60 -5.11 -4.98
C SER A 56 -14.35 -4.81 -6.30
N GLU A 57 -13.84 -5.30 -7.43
CA GLU A 57 -14.58 -5.56 -8.68
C GLU A 57 -15.29 -6.93 -8.59
N GLY A 58 -16.14 -7.09 -7.57
CA GLY A 58 -17.31 -7.95 -7.73
C GLY A 58 -18.25 -7.30 -8.77
N PRO A 59 -19.02 -8.09 -9.54
CA PRO A 59 -19.78 -7.61 -10.68
C PRO A 59 -20.61 -6.38 -10.29
N SER A 60 -20.52 -5.32 -11.08
CA SER A 60 -21.55 -4.29 -11.07
C SER A 60 -22.84 -4.95 -11.56
N ASP A 61 -23.63 -5.50 -10.63
CA ASP A 61 -25.06 -5.79 -10.84
C ASP A 61 -25.73 -4.46 -11.20
N GLY A 62 -25.86 -4.19 -12.49
CA GLY A 62 -26.37 -2.92 -13.03
C GLY A 62 -27.27 -3.10 -14.25
N ASP A 63 -27.67 -4.33 -14.55
CA ASP A 63 -28.43 -4.70 -15.75
C ASP A 63 -29.68 -5.53 -15.39
N ALA A 64 -30.54 -5.02 -14.49
CA ALA A 64 -31.89 -5.57 -14.33
C ALA A 64 -32.88 -4.56 -13.71
N GLN A 65 -33.07 -3.40 -14.33
CA GLN A 65 -34.31 -2.65 -14.12
C GLN A 65 -34.89 -2.17 -15.45
N SER A 66 -35.27 -3.16 -16.27
CA SER A 66 -36.24 -3.00 -17.36
C SER A 66 -37.42 -3.92 -17.04
N ARG A 67 -38.37 -3.42 -16.25
CA ARG A 67 -39.79 -3.81 -16.22
C ARG A 67 -40.57 -2.72 -15.50
#